data_AF-A0A7K2MJ20-F1
#
_entry.id   AF-A0A7K2MJ20-F1
#
_cell.length_a   1.000
_cell.length_b   1.000
_cell.length_c   1.000
_cell.angle_alpha   90.00
_cell.angle_beta   90.00
_cell.angle_gamma   90.00
#
_symmetry.space_group_name_H-M   'P 1'
#
loop_
_entity.id
_entity.type
_entity.pdbx_description
1 polymer ?
#
loop_
_entity_poly.entity_id
_entity_poly.type
_entity_poly.pdbx_seq_one_letter_code
_entity_poly.pdbx_strand_id
1 'polypeptide(L)' 'MRLEAITWDRLGDRLAERLLGLEPADGSAWTRVALD' A
#
# COMPACT_ATOMS: atom_id res chain seq x y z
N MET A 1 6.13 16.97 -9.07
CA MET A 1 5.19 15.84 -9.24
C MET A 1 3.80 16.41 -9.41
N ARG A 2 3.02 15.98 -10.40
CA ARG A 2 1.61 16.37 -10.57
C ARG A 2 0.75 15.25 -10.01
N LEU A 3 -0.06 15.56 -9.00
CA LEU A 3 -1.04 14.62 -8.46
C LEU A 3 -2.34 14.77 -9.24
N GLU A 4 -2.91 13.65 -9.63
CA GLU A 4 -4.21 13.60 -10.30
C GLU A 4 -5.25 13.07 -9.32
N ALA A 5 -6.49 13.55 -9.48
CA ALA A 5 -7.60 13.08 -8.66
C ALA A 5 -7.78 11.56 -8.85
N ILE A 6 -7.92 10.85 -7.75
CA ILE A 6 -8.18 9.41 -7.70
C ILE A 6 -9.42 9.17 -6.82
N THR A 7 -10.18 8.13 -7.14
CA THR A 7 -11.25 7.66 -6.26
C THR A 7 -10.67 6.82 -5.12
N TRP A 8 -11.39 6.76 -4.00
CA TRP A 8 -11.01 5.90 -2.88
C TRP A 8 -10.91 4.43 -3.28
N ASP A 9 -11.85 3.93 -4.08
CA ASP A 9 -11.83 2.52 -4.54
C ASP A 9 -10.56 2.21 -5.32
N ARG A 10 -10.20 3.08 -6.28
CA ARG A 10 -9.00 2.88 -7.11
C ARG A 10 -7.71 2.99 -6.30
N LEU A 11 -7.69 3.83 -5.27
CA LEU A 11 -6.57 3.89 -4.34
C LEU A 11 -6.45 2.57 -3.54
N GLY A 12 -7.58 2.05 -3.03
CA GLY A 12 -7.62 0.79 -2.29
C GLY A 12 -7.10 -0.39 -3.10
N ASP A 13 -7.57 -0.55 -4.34
CA ASP A 13 -7.13 -1.63 -5.23
C ASP A 13 -5.61 -1.57 -5.49
N ARG A 14 -5.10 -0.38 -5.80
CA ARG A 14 -3.67 -0.14 -6.06
C ARG A 14 -2.80 -0.41 -4.83
N LEU A 15 -3.28 -0.02 -3.65
CA LEU A 15 -2.58 -0.31 -2.40
C LEU A 15 -2.57 -1.81 -2.15
N ALA A 16 -3.70 -2.51 -2.28
CA ALA A 16 -3.78 -3.95 -2.08
C ALA A 16 -2.80 -4.71 -3.00
N GLU A 17 -2.80 -4.41 -4.31
CA GLU A 17 -1.86 -5.01 -5.27
C GLU A 17 -0.41 -4.82 -4.85
N ARG A 18 -0.04 -3.62 -4.37
CA ARG A 18 1.32 -3.34 -3.94
C ARG A 18 1.68 -4.08 -2.65
N LEU A 19 0.77 -4.13 -1.68
CA LEU A 19 1.02 -4.75 -0.38
C LEU A 19 1.14 -6.27 -0.45
N LEU A 20 0.45 -6.93 -1.38
CA LEU A 20 0.52 -8.38 -1.59
C LEU A 20 1.93 -8.90 -1.92
N GLY A 21 2.79 -8.06 -2.51
CA GLY A 21 4.16 -8.42 -2.88
C GLY A 21 5.22 -8.02 -1.87
N LEU A 22 4.86 -7.49 -0.70
CA LEU A 22 5.81 -7.01 0.30
C LEU A 22 6.12 -8.07 1.35
N GLU A 23 7.40 -8.28 1.58
CA GLU A 23 7.91 -9.02 2.73
C GLU A 23 8.06 -8.10 3.96
N PRO A 24 7.93 -8.64 5.19
CA PRO A 24 8.19 -7.89 6.40
C PRO A 24 9.64 -7.39 6.47
N ALA A 25 9.83 -6.06 6.50
CA ALA A 25 11.15 -5.43 6.47
C ALA A 25 11.97 -5.61 7.76
N ASP A 26 11.32 -6.01 8.85
CA ASP A 26 11.88 -6.10 10.20
C ASP A 26 12.01 -7.54 10.70
N GLY A 27 11.81 -8.53 9.82
CA GLY A 27 11.81 -9.95 10.19
C GLY A 27 10.62 -10.37 11.06
N SER A 28 9.61 -9.51 11.22
CA SER A 28 8.38 -9.90 11.89
C SER A 28 7.55 -10.87 11.04
N ALA A 29 6.58 -11.54 11.67
CA ALA A 29 5.70 -12.48 10.97
C ALA A 29 4.69 -11.80 10.03
N TRP A 30 4.58 -10.46 10.04
CA TRP A 30 3.53 -9.73 9.34
C TRP A 30 4.03 -8.41 8.77
N THR A 31 3.65 -8.11 7.53
CA THR A 31 3.96 -6.81 6.91
C THR A 31 3.18 -5.70 7.62
N ARG A 32 3.91 -4.69 8.14
CA ARG A 32 3.33 -3.53 8.82
C ARG A 32 3.37 -2.31 7.89
N VAL A 33 2.23 -1.65 7.74
CA VAL A 33 2.07 -0.51 6.82
C VAL A 33 1.48 0.66 7.60
N ALA A 34 2.13 1.82 7.52
CA ALA A 34 1.60 3.07 8.04
C ALA A 34 1.04 3.90 6.88
N LEU A 35 -0.14 4.48 7.10
CA LEU A 35 -0.80 5.43 6.20
C LEU A 35 -0.99 6.73 6.99
N ASP A 36 -0.70 7.87 6.36
CA ASP A 36 -0.99 9.21 6.91
C ASP A 36 -2.22 9.84 6.24
#